data_AF-A0A1Q5XA71-F1
#
_entry.id   AF-A0A1Q5XA71-F1
#
_cell.length_a   1.000
_cell.length_b   1.000
_cell.length_c   1.000
_cell.angle_alpha   90.00
_cell.angle_beta   90.00
_cell.angle_gamma   90.00
#
_symmetry.space_group_name_H-M   'P 1'
#
loop_
_entity.id
_entity.type
_entity.pdbx_description
1 polymer ?
#
loop_
_entity_poly.entity_id
_entity_poly.type
_entity_poly.pdbx_seq_one_letter_code
_entity_poly.pdbx_strand_id
1 'polypeptide(L)'
;MNSHKLQLLLLIAALPLQIVGCDTPKDAQPDKPPEVHQTTKNDQSKDTQAFKGRDYIFRESSTTLLTEDNLSNIDSRMLELARNEIFARHGLVFERAGLNTFFAGKRWYKADGNYKGDLTEIESQNIKRIQKYEKLLSANKLERQWDVDYHFLGYPQEKNSIGLQNAHVDMNGDGAIDHIHMTLSKHFEVDDEWILMVNDTTAKISLSNNSIPHFKVVDANIQDPYFELALEDTNESAQHSTYYYYYNGKRLISMGTLDGFTGNAQAMDGQGTAVSPRQAYDFQCWFYLENYKLDSNHLWKEAPADFYPMEPPTPWVAKVRFPIYKTSGKQDILKWVAPGETVYFLGGDTKKYGKIKMADGTTGWIQLENHKLSGTDTDINDCFDGRLLYG
;
A
#
# COMPACT_ATOMS: atom_id res chain seq x y z
N MET A 1 29.72 33.70 -32.41
CA MET A 1 29.27 33.41 -33.78
C MET A 1 28.31 32.23 -33.72
N ASN A 2 27.10 32.46 -34.22
CA ASN A 2 26.00 31.54 -34.56
C ASN A 2 25.24 30.80 -33.45
N SER A 3 24.20 31.50 -32.99
CA SER A 3 22.94 31.00 -32.44
C SER A 3 22.04 30.38 -33.52
N HIS A 4 21.43 29.23 -33.23
CA HIS A 4 20.17 28.83 -33.89
C HIS A 4 19.16 28.41 -32.82
N LYS A 5 18.23 29.31 -32.53
CA LYS A 5 16.96 29.05 -31.81
C LYS A 5 15.93 28.57 -32.83
N LEU A 6 15.29 27.44 -32.57
CA LEU A 6 14.14 26.95 -33.32
C LEU A 6 12.88 27.37 -32.54
N GLN A 7 12.08 28.27 -33.12
CA GLN A 7 10.76 28.64 -32.61
C GLN A 7 9.69 27.73 -33.23
N LEU A 8 8.88 27.09 -32.39
CA LEU A 8 7.68 26.38 -32.80
C LEU A 8 6.46 27.25 -32.45
N LEU A 9 5.76 27.74 -33.48
CA LEU A 9 4.46 28.41 -33.36
C LEU A 9 3.35 27.35 -33.31
N LEU A 10 2.52 27.36 -32.27
CA LEU A 10 1.22 26.71 -32.25
C LEU A 10 0.12 27.80 -32.26
N LEU A 11 -0.67 27.83 -33.32
CA LEU A 11 -1.87 28.65 -33.46
C LEU A 11 -2.98 28.08 -32.57
N ILE A 12 -3.52 28.93 -31.69
CA ILE A 12 -4.79 28.68 -30.98
C ILE A 12 -5.87 29.49 -31.71
N ALA A 13 -6.86 28.80 -32.29
CA ALA A 13 -8.05 29.42 -32.84
C ALA A 13 -9.11 29.58 -31.72
N ALA A 14 -9.43 30.82 -31.40
CA ALA A 14 -10.54 31.18 -30.52
C ALA A 14 -11.77 31.54 -31.37
N LEU A 15 -12.93 30.94 -31.09
CA LEU A 15 -14.24 31.39 -31.58
C LEU A 15 -15.08 31.87 -30.39
N PRO A 16 -15.74 33.04 -30.49
CA PRO A 16 -16.57 33.57 -29.41
C PRO A 16 -18.00 33.03 -29.50
N LEU A 17 -18.59 32.65 -28.37
CA LEU A 17 -20.05 32.51 -28.26
C LEU A 17 -20.60 33.59 -27.33
N GLN A 18 -21.59 34.31 -27.86
CA GLN A 18 -22.24 35.46 -27.26
C GLN A 18 -23.20 35.09 -26.13
N ILE A 19 -23.27 35.98 -25.15
CA ILE A 19 -24.22 35.97 -24.03
C ILE A 19 -25.47 36.74 -24.46
N VAL A 20 -26.67 36.20 -24.19
CA VAL A 20 -27.94 36.95 -24.11
C VAL A 20 -28.76 36.38 -22.94
N GLY A 21 -29.12 37.22 -21.97
CA GLY A 21 -30.11 36.96 -20.90
C GLY A 21 -31.54 36.96 -21.45
N CYS A 22 -32.62 36.69 -20.73
CA CYS A 22 -32.96 36.91 -19.33
C CYS A 22 -34.26 36.14 -18.99
N ASP A 23 -34.61 36.18 -17.71
CA ASP A 23 -35.96 36.03 -17.09
C ASP A 23 -36.42 34.66 -16.55
N THR A 24 -36.65 34.67 -15.22
CA THR A 24 -37.33 33.66 -14.41
C THR A 24 -38.83 33.93 -14.31
N PRO A 25 -39.65 32.90 -14.08
CA PRO A 25 -40.61 32.98 -12.97
C PRO A 25 -40.81 31.68 -12.15
N LYS A 26 -40.89 31.91 -10.83
CA LYS A 26 -41.52 31.22 -9.68
C LYS A 26 -42.19 29.83 -9.78
N ASP A 27 -41.78 28.98 -8.82
CA ASP A 27 -42.52 28.05 -7.95
C ASP A 27 -43.70 27.21 -8.48
N ALA A 28 -43.49 25.88 -8.52
CA ALA A 28 -44.49 24.87 -8.20
C ALA A 28 -43.81 23.56 -7.70
N GLN A 29 -44.30 23.02 -6.58
CA GLN A 29 -43.87 21.77 -5.94
C GLN A 29 -44.17 20.51 -6.78
N PRO A 30 -43.49 19.37 -6.52
CA PRO A 30 -43.49 18.19 -7.37
C PRO A 30 -44.70 17.27 -7.16
N ASP A 31 -45.29 16.80 -8.25
CA ASP A 31 -46.36 15.80 -8.27
C ASP A 31 -45.87 14.40 -7.88
N LYS A 32 -46.67 13.74 -7.05
CA LYS A 32 -46.49 12.40 -6.50
C LYS A 32 -46.85 11.33 -7.54
N PRO A 33 -46.02 10.30 -7.80
CA PRO A 33 -46.41 9.15 -8.63
C PRO A 33 -47.29 8.14 -7.85
N PRO A 34 -48.14 7.36 -8.55
CA PRO A 34 -49.32 6.71 -7.96
C PRO A 34 -49.01 5.39 -7.21
N GLU A 35 -49.81 5.15 -6.16
CA GLU A 35 -49.95 3.87 -5.47
C GLU A 35 -50.61 2.82 -6.38
N VAL A 36 -49.99 1.64 -6.50
CA VAL A 36 -50.62 0.45 -7.09
C VAL A 36 -50.48 -0.72 -6.13
N HIS A 37 -51.63 -1.35 -5.86
CA HIS A 37 -51.85 -2.42 -4.89
C HIS A 37 -51.00 -3.67 -5.10
N GLN A 38 -50.59 -4.23 -3.96
CA GLN A 38 -49.90 -5.51 -3.82
C GLN A 38 -50.79 -6.67 -4.26
N THR A 39 -50.26 -7.53 -5.13
CA THR A 39 -50.63 -8.95 -5.19
C THR A 39 -49.37 -9.79 -5.10
N THR A 40 -49.32 -10.61 -4.05
CA THR A 40 -48.24 -11.48 -3.63
C THR A 40 -48.11 -12.71 -4.54
N LYS A 41 -46.92 -12.93 -5.10
CA LYS A 41 -46.38 -14.27 -5.35
C LYS A 41 -44.89 -14.27 -5.04
N ASN A 42 -44.53 -15.12 -4.08
CA ASN A 42 -43.16 -15.41 -3.69
C ASN A 42 -42.33 -15.89 -4.88
N ASP A 43 -41.25 -15.18 -5.17
CA ASP A 43 -40.05 -15.81 -5.72
C ASP A 43 -38.84 -15.22 -4.99
N GLN A 44 -38.16 -16.07 -4.22
CA GLN A 44 -36.94 -15.71 -3.51
C GLN A 44 -35.77 -15.73 -4.50
N SER A 45 -35.61 -14.67 -5.29
CA SER A 45 -34.30 -14.36 -5.86
C SER A 45 -33.50 -13.59 -4.82
N LYS A 46 -32.74 -14.31 -3.98
CA LYS A 46 -31.57 -13.71 -3.36
C LYS A 46 -30.64 -13.31 -4.50
N ASP A 47 -30.61 -12.02 -4.80
CA ASP A 47 -29.52 -11.42 -5.57
C ASP A 47 -28.26 -11.51 -4.70
N THR A 48 -27.63 -12.68 -4.73
CA THR A 48 -26.31 -12.89 -4.17
C THR A 48 -25.37 -12.12 -5.10
N GLN A 49 -25.04 -10.89 -4.71
CA GLN A 49 -23.96 -10.13 -5.31
C GLN A 49 -22.75 -11.07 -5.44
N ALA A 50 -22.44 -11.47 -6.68
CA ALA A 50 -21.44 -12.49 -6.94
C ALA A 50 -20.11 -12.05 -6.32
N PHE A 51 -19.51 -12.91 -5.50
CA PHE A 51 -18.13 -12.72 -5.03
C PHE A 51 -17.25 -12.49 -6.27
N LYS A 52 -16.69 -11.28 -6.40
CA LYS A 52 -15.84 -10.88 -7.53
C LYS A 52 -14.36 -11.25 -7.33
N GLY A 53 -14.01 -11.80 -6.17
CA GLY A 53 -12.66 -12.24 -5.89
C GLY A 53 -12.33 -13.56 -6.60
N ARG A 54 -11.04 -13.87 -6.72
CA ARG A 54 -10.60 -15.15 -7.31
C ARG A 54 -11.07 -16.37 -6.51
N ASP A 55 -11.36 -17.46 -7.20
CA ASP A 55 -11.81 -18.71 -6.55
C ASP A 55 -10.67 -19.49 -5.91
N TYR A 56 -9.49 -19.54 -6.54
CA TYR A 56 -8.38 -20.40 -6.13
C TYR A 56 -7.05 -19.64 -6.10
N ILE A 57 -6.20 -19.94 -5.12
CA ILE A 57 -4.78 -19.58 -5.13
C ILE A 57 -4.05 -20.49 -6.11
N PHE A 58 -4.19 -21.82 -5.97
CA PHE A 58 -3.64 -22.81 -6.89
C PHE A 58 -4.69 -23.85 -7.24
N ARG A 59 -5.42 -23.61 -8.35
CA ARG A 59 -6.57 -24.42 -8.80
C ARG A 59 -6.29 -25.92 -8.82
N GLU A 60 -5.12 -26.33 -9.31
CA GLU A 60 -4.74 -27.73 -9.51
C GLU A 60 -3.96 -28.34 -8.32
N SER A 61 -3.87 -27.65 -7.18
CA SER A 61 -3.08 -28.13 -6.02
C SER A 61 -3.62 -29.43 -5.37
N SER A 62 -4.84 -29.87 -5.70
CA SER A 62 -5.39 -31.16 -5.28
C SER A 62 -5.00 -32.33 -6.18
N THR A 63 -4.52 -32.07 -7.40
CA THR A 63 -4.35 -33.07 -8.46
C THR A 63 -2.96 -33.03 -9.11
N THR A 64 -2.22 -31.93 -8.95
CA THR A 64 -0.90 -31.70 -9.55
C THR A 64 0.09 -31.23 -8.50
N LEU A 65 1.35 -31.66 -8.59
CA LEU A 65 2.41 -31.21 -7.69
C LEU A 65 2.82 -29.76 -7.97
N LEU A 66 2.85 -28.93 -6.92
CA LEU A 66 3.33 -27.54 -6.98
C LEU A 66 4.84 -27.50 -7.14
N THR A 67 5.34 -26.72 -8.08
CA THR A 67 6.77 -26.56 -8.36
C THR A 67 7.39 -25.41 -7.57
N GLU A 68 8.70 -25.21 -7.71
CA GLU A 68 9.39 -24.06 -7.13
C GLU A 68 8.90 -22.74 -7.75
N ASP A 69 8.68 -22.70 -9.06
CA ASP A 69 8.11 -21.53 -9.77
C ASP A 69 6.70 -21.17 -9.29
N ASN A 70 5.96 -22.11 -8.70
CA ASN A 70 4.67 -21.79 -8.09
C ASN A 70 4.82 -21.11 -6.71
N LEU A 71 5.89 -21.36 -5.97
CA LEU A 71 5.96 -21.07 -4.53
C LEU A 71 7.02 -20.03 -4.14
N SER A 72 8.09 -19.90 -4.93
CA SER A 72 9.27 -19.10 -4.56
C SER A 72 9.02 -17.60 -4.45
N ASN A 73 8.04 -17.08 -5.18
CA ASN A 73 7.73 -15.65 -5.22
C ASN A 73 6.45 -15.28 -4.44
N ILE A 74 5.82 -16.24 -3.76
CA ILE A 74 4.51 -16.03 -3.11
C ILE A 74 4.71 -15.55 -1.66
N ASP A 75 3.93 -14.56 -1.23
CA ASP A 75 4.01 -14.04 0.14
C ASP A 75 3.47 -15.03 1.20
N SER A 76 3.78 -14.75 2.47
CA SER A 76 3.43 -15.65 3.57
C SER A 76 1.91 -15.81 3.76
N ARG A 77 1.11 -14.77 3.49
CA ARG A 77 -0.35 -14.87 3.58
C ARG A 77 -0.89 -15.80 2.50
N MET A 78 -0.46 -15.63 1.25
CA MET A 78 -0.91 -16.45 0.14
C MET A 78 -0.47 -17.91 0.30
N LEU A 79 0.73 -18.18 0.82
CA LEU A 79 1.14 -19.56 1.16
C LEU A 79 0.22 -20.18 2.23
N GLU A 80 -0.14 -19.42 3.27
CA GLU A 80 -1.08 -19.89 4.28
C GLU A 80 -2.46 -20.19 3.67
N LEU A 81 -2.97 -19.30 2.81
CA LEU A 81 -4.24 -19.50 2.11
C LEU A 81 -4.16 -20.72 1.18
N ALA A 82 -3.07 -20.90 0.42
CA ALA A 82 -2.85 -22.05 -0.45
C ALA A 82 -2.83 -23.38 0.32
N ARG A 83 -2.15 -23.43 1.48
CA ARG A 83 -2.12 -24.62 2.33
C ARG A 83 -3.53 -24.96 2.83
N ASN A 84 -4.27 -23.95 3.30
CA ASN A 84 -5.62 -24.14 3.82
C ASN A 84 -6.66 -24.40 2.73
N GLU A 85 -6.41 -23.98 1.49
CA GLU A 85 -7.26 -24.28 0.34
C GLU A 85 -7.40 -25.80 0.13
N ILE A 86 -6.30 -26.55 0.27
CA ILE A 86 -6.31 -28.02 0.16
C ILE A 86 -7.29 -28.61 1.19
N PHE A 87 -7.23 -28.17 2.45
CA PHE A 87 -8.16 -28.64 3.47
C PHE A 87 -9.60 -28.16 3.25
N ALA A 88 -9.78 -26.93 2.76
CA ALA A 88 -11.08 -26.36 2.46
C ALA A 88 -11.81 -27.16 1.37
N ARG A 89 -11.09 -27.73 0.39
CA ARG A 89 -11.69 -28.60 -0.65
C ARG A 89 -12.37 -29.85 -0.07
N HIS A 90 -11.95 -30.29 1.11
CA HIS A 90 -12.55 -31.41 1.85
C HIS A 90 -13.56 -30.95 2.92
N GLY A 91 -13.85 -29.66 3.01
CA GLY A 91 -14.83 -29.10 3.93
C GLY A 91 -14.32 -28.85 5.34
N LEU A 92 -13.01 -28.73 5.57
CA LEU A 92 -12.47 -28.38 6.89
C LEU A 92 -13.12 -27.09 7.42
N VAL A 93 -13.72 -27.19 8.62
CA VAL A 93 -14.24 -26.03 9.34
C VAL A 93 -13.11 -25.30 10.05
N PHE A 94 -12.87 -24.05 9.70
CA PHE A 94 -11.78 -23.25 10.27
C PHE A 94 -12.19 -22.52 11.55
N GLU A 95 -11.40 -22.67 12.61
CA GLU A 95 -11.60 -21.93 13.87
C GLU A 95 -11.14 -20.46 13.76
N ARG A 96 -10.08 -20.21 12.97
CA ARG A 96 -9.56 -18.85 12.77
C ARG A 96 -10.56 -18.05 11.93
N ALA A 97 -11.06 -16.95 12.51
CA ALA A 97 -12.06 -16.09 11.88
C ALA A 97 -11.66 -15.61 10.47
N GLY A 98 -10.39 -15.26 10.25
CA GLY A 98 -9.90 -14.85 8.93
C GLY A 98 -10.00 -15.94 7.87
N LEU A 99 -9.55 -17.18 8.18
CA LEU A 99 -9.64 -18.31 7.25
C LEU A 99 -11.09 -18.72 7.01
N ASN A 100 -11.89 -18.77 8.07
CA ASN A 100 -13.32 -19.07 7.95
C ASN A 100 -14.04 -18.06 7.05
N THR A 101 -13.78 -16.77 7.25
CA THR A 101 -14.38 -15.70 6.43
C THR A 101 -13.93 -15.81 4.97
N PHE A 102 -12.64 -16.04 4.73
CA PHE A 102 -12.09 -16.20 3.37
C PHE A 102 -12.72 -17.37 2.62
N PHE A 103 -12.73 -18.57 3.22
CA PHE A 103 -13.24 -19.77 2.54
C PHE A 103 -14.77 -19.81 2.48
N ALA A 104 -15.49 -19.26 3.48
CA ALA A 104 -16.94 -19.11 3.40
C ALA A 104 -17.41 -18.24 2.22
N GLY A 105 -16.55 -17.34 1.72
CA GLY A 105 -16.80 -16.56 0.52
C GLY A 105 -16.62 -17.33 -0.79
N LYS A 106 -16.00 -18.52 -0.79
CA LYS A 106 -15.71 -19.29 -2.01
C LYS A 106 -16.90 -20.15 -2.42
N ARG A 107 -17.29 -20.08 -3.69
CA ARG A 107 -18.48 -20.78 -4.21
C ARG A 107 -18.37 -22.30 -4.14
N TRP A 108 -17.16 -22.82 -4.21
CA TRP A 108 -16.86 -24.25 -4.18
C TRP A 108 -16.73 -24.82 -2.77
N TYR A 109 -16.56 -23.97 -1.74
CA TYR A 109 -16.35 -24.43 -0.37
C TYR A 109 -17.66 -24.87 0.28
N LYS A 110 -17.63 -26.06 0.88
CA LYS A 110 -18.76 -26.62 1.65
C LYS A 110 -18.23 -27.19 2.95
N ALA A 111 -18.55 -26.55 4.07
CA ALA A 111 -18.16 -27.01 5.40
C ALA A 111 -18.72 -28.41 5.70
N ASP A 112 -17.87 -29.31 6.17
CA ASP A 112 -18.19 -30.64 6.65
C ASP A 112 -17.61 -30.84 8.05
N GLY A 113 -18.48 -30.81 9.07
CA GLY A 113 -18.08 -31.04 10.46
C GLY A 113 -17.59 -32.46 10.74
N ASN A 114 -17.77 -33.40 9.82
CA ASN A 114 -17.29 -34.77 9.96
C ASN A 114 -15.87 -34.98 9.42
N TYR A 115 -15.35 -34.08 8.59
CA TYR A 115 -14.02 -34.19 8.02
C TYR A 115 -12.95 -34.30 9.12
N LYS A 116 -12.05 -35.29 9.00
CA LYS A 116 -11.01 -35.60 10.00
C LYS A 116 -9.58 -35.31 9.53
N GLY A 117 -9.40 -34.69 8.36
CA GLY A 117 -8.08 -34.35 7.84
C GLY A 117 -7.50 -35.35 6.84
N ASP A 118 -8.34 -36.20 6.23
CA ASP A 118 -7.90 -37.16 5.22
C ASP A 118 -7.44 -36.43 3.94
N LEU A 119 -6.26 -36.79 3.46
CA LEU A 119 -5.64 -36.16 2.28
C LEU A 119 -5.17 -37.23 1.29
N THR A 120 -5.19 -36.89 0.01
CA THR A 120 -4.50 -37.68 -1.00
C THR A 120 -2.98 -37.58 -0.83
N GLU A 121 -2.25 -38.46 -1.51
CA GLU A 121 -0.79 -38.40 -1.52
C GLU A 121 -0.27 -37.09 -2.13
N ILE A 122 -0.88 -36.64 -3.23
CA ILE A 122 -0.49 -35.39 -3.92
C ILE A 122 -0.72 -34.18 -3.00
N GLU A 123 -1.87 -34.09 -2.36
CA GLU A 123 -2.19 -33.02 -1.41
C GLU A 123 -1.23 -33.01 -0.22
N SER A 124 -0.92 -34.18 0.32
CA SER A 124 0.05 -34.34 1.41
C SER A 124 1.45 -33.87 1.00
N GLN A 125 1.87 -34.16 -0.24
CA GLN A 125 3.14 -33.68 -0.78
C GLN A 125 3.14 -32.16 -1.00
N ASN A 126 2.05 -31.60 -1.52
CA ASN A 126 1.92 -30.16 -1.74
C ASN A 126 1.90 -29.37 -0.43
N ILE A 127 1.19 -29.84 0.60
CA ILE A 127 1.22 -29.22 1.93
C ILE A 127 2.66 -29.19 2.48
N LYS A 128 3.42 -30.29 2.36
CA LYS A 128 4.83 -30.33 2.79
C LYS A 128 5.69 -29.32 2.02
N ARG A 129 5.47 -29.16 0.71
CA ARG A 129 6.18 -28.16 -0.10
C ARG A 129 5.83 -26.74 0.34
N ILE A 130 4.55 -26.42 0.50
CA ILE A 130 4.12 -25.09 0.97
C ILE A 130 4.73 -24.79 2.35
N GLN A 131 4.66 -25.74 3.30
CA GLN A 131 5.23 -25.58 4.64
C GLN A 131 6.74 -25.36 4.62
N LYS A 132 7.48 -25.96 3.66
CA LYS A 132 8.91 -25.67 3.46
C LYS A 132 9.11 -24.19 3.14
N TYR A 133 8.33 -23.63 2.22
CA TYR A 133 8.41 -22.21 1.84
C TYR A 133 7.93 -21.27 2.95
N GLU A 134 6.87 -21.61 3.68
CA GLU A 134 6.44 -20.86 4.88
C GLU A 134 7.57 -20.79 5.91
N LYS A 135 8.26 -21.93 6.15
CA LYS A 135 9.41 -21.99 7.06
C LYS A 135 10.59 -21.14 6.56
N LEU A 136 10.84 -21.15 5.25
CA LEU A 136 11.89 -20.35 4.64
C LEU A 136 11.60 -18.84 4.78
N LEU A 137 10.39 -18.40 4.47
CA LEU A 137 9.98 -17.00 4.64
C LEU A 137 10.00 -16.56 6.11
N SER A 138 9.55 -17.41 7.03
CA SER A 138 9.58 -17.10 8.46
C SER A 138 11.01 -17.11 9.05
N ALA A 139 11.94 -17.86 8.45
CA ALA A 139 13.36 -17.76 8.77
C ALA A 139 13.97 -16.44 8.29
N ASN A 140 13.46 -15.88 7.18
CA ASN A 140 13.82 -14.55 6.66
C ASN A 140 13.15 -13.43 7.47
N LYS A 141 13.41 -13.40 8.79
CA LYS A 141 12.81 -12.47 9.76
C LYS A 141 12.63 -11.06 9.18
N LEU A 142 11.39 -10.68 8.89
CA LEU A 142 11.02 -9.28 8.68
C LEU A 142 11.24 -8.57 10.02
N GLU A 143 12.25 -7.74 10.07
CA GLU A 143 12.58 -6.96 11.26
C GLU A 143 12.22 -5.51 11.00
N ARG A 144 11.66 -4.86 12.02
CA ARG A 144 11.56 -3.40 12.01
C ARG A 144 12.97 -2.87 12.08
N GLN A 145 13.45 -2.38 10.95
CA GLN A 145 14.68 -1.62 10.90
C GLN A 145 14.29 -0.21 11.31
N TRP A 146 14.51 0.05 12.61
CA TRP A 146 14.39 1.34 13.23
C TRP A 146 15.80 1.86 13.43
N ASP A 147 16.26 2.71 12.52
CA ASP A 147 17.32 3.63 12.86
C ASP A 147 16.70 5.02 13.09
N VAL A 148 17.46 5.93 13.70
CA VAL A 148 17.06 7.33 13.90
C VAL A 148 16.54 8.00 12.61
N ASP A 149 16.92 7.44 11.46
CA ASP A 149 16.66 7.94 10.12
C ASP A 149 15.84 7.02 9.21
N TYR A 150 15.34 5.84 9.61
CA TYR A 150 14.52 5.01 8.69
C TYR A 150 13.61 4.06 9.48
N HIS A 151 12.32 4.02 9.13
CA HIS A 151 11.32 3.16 9.78
C HIS A 151 10.65 2.23 8.76
N PHE A 152 11.32 1.16 8.35
CA PHE A 152 10.73 0.19 7.42
C PHE A 152 10.84 -1.24 7.95
N LEU A 153 10.05 -2.13 7.35
CA LEU A 153 10.17 -3.57 7.54
C LEU A 153 11.18 -4.08 6.51
N GLY A 154 12.32 -4.55 6.97
CA GLY A 154 13.42 -5.00 6.11
C GLY A 154 13.92 -6.38 6.49
N TYR A 155 14.62 -7.03 5.56
CA TYR A 155 15.31 -8.29 5.83
C TYR A 155 16.73 -7.97 6.31
N PRO A 156 17.13 -8.38 7.54
CA PRO A 156 18.38 -7.92 8.18
C PRO A 156 19.66 -8.37 7.45
N GLN A 157 19.59 -9.36 6.55
CA GLN A 157 20.61 -9.79 5.60
C GLN A 157 19.92 -10.54 4.44
N GLU A 158 20.34 -10.36 3.20
CA GLU A 158 19.94 -11.21 2.04
C GLU A 158 20.50 -12.62 2.18
N LYS A 159 20.08 -13.37 3.21
CA LYS A 159 20.45 -14.77 3.36
C LYS A 159 19.58 -15.59 2.43
N ASN A 160 20.17 -16.02 1.31
CA ASN A 160 19.55 -16.89 0.32
C ASN A 160 18.16 -16.37 -0.12
N SER A 161 18.14 -15.28 -0.91
CA SER A 161 16.93 -14.90 -1.63
C SER A 161 16.43 -16.12 -2.42
N ILE A 162 15.20 -16.53 -2.12
CA ILE A 162 14.49 -17.58 -2.85
C ILE A 162 13.77 -16.97 -4.05
N GLY A 163 13.76 -15.64 -4.15
CA GLY A 163 13.12 -14.90 -5.22
C GLY A 163 13.71 -15.32 -6.56
N LEU A 164 12.85 -15.91 -7.39
CA LEU A 164 13.19 -16.31 -8.74
C LEU A 164 12.79 -15.20 -9.70
N GLN A 165 13.51 -15.10 -10.81
CA GLN A 165 13.09 -14.28 -11.95
C GLN A 165 11.94 -14.93 -12.75
N ASN A 166 11.37 -16.04 -12.25
CA ASN A 166 10.30 -16.79 -12.90
C ASN A 166 9.19 -17.10 -11.90
N ALA A 167 7.94 -17.06 -12.35
CA ALA A 167 6.82 -17.61 -11.60
C ALA A 167 5.72 -18.11 -12.53
N HIS A 168 4.96 -19.11 -12.07
CA HIS A 168 3.79 -19.65 -12.76
C HIS A 168 2.57 -19.55 -11.85
N VAL A 169 1.67 -18.63 -12.16
CA VAL A 169 0.46 -18.38 -11.36
C VAL A 169 -0.59 -17.70 -12.22
N ASP A 170 -1.87 -17.97 -11.95
CA ASP A 170 -3.01 -17.26 -12.54
C ASP A 170 -3.09 -15.86 -11.92
N MET A 171 -2.66 -14.82 -12.64
CA MET A 171 -2.52 -13.45 -12.14
C MET A 171 -3.83 -12.66 -12.20
N ASN A 172 -4.77 -13.04 -13.06
CA ASN A 172 -6.02 -12.31 -13.29
C ASN A 172 -7.28 -13.08 -12.88
N GLY A 173 -7.12 -14.28 -12.33
CA GLY A 173 -8.18 -15.13 -11.81
C GLY A 173 -9.04 -15.80 -12.88
N ASP A 174 -8.61 -15.82 -14.15
CA ASP A 174 -9.39 -16.38 -15.26
C ASP A 174 -9.29 -17.92 -15.37
N GLY A 175 -8.40 -18.53 -14.57
CA GLY A 175 -8.16 -19.96 -14.53
C GLY A 175 -7.05 -20.46 -15.44
N ALA A 176 -6.50 -19.62 -16.33
CA ALA A 176 -5.28 -19.92 -17.06
C ALA A 176 -4.06 -19.58 -16.20
N ILE A 177 -3.00 -20.39 -16.30
CA ILE A 177 -1.73 -20.09 -15.64
C ILE A 177 -0.98 -19.05 -16.48
N ASP A 178 -0.61 -17.94 -15.87
CA ASP A 178 0.25 -16.95 -16.49
C ASP A 178 1.73 -17.27 -16.19
N HIS A 179 2.57 -16.99 -17.17
CA HIS A 179 4.01 -17.17 -17.08
C HIS A 179 4.69 -15.81 -16.90
N ILE A 180 5.31 -15.60 -15.74
CA ILE A 180 6.01 -14.37 -15.40
C ILE A 180 7.51 -14.60 -15.50
N HIS A 181 8.22 -13.72 -16.22
CA HIS A 181 9.67 -13.75 -16.30
C HIS A 181 10.27 -12.33 -16.28
N MET A 182 11.42 -12.17 -15.62
CA MET A 182 12.22 -10.94 -15.66
C MET A 182 13.55 -11.18 -16.38
N THR A 183 13.90 -10.28 -17.30
CA THR A 183 15.18 -10.32 -18.02
C THR A 183 15.89 -8.98 -17.96
N LEU A 184 17.21 -9.01 -17.82
CA LEU A 184 18.03 -7.81 -17.96
C LEU A 184 18.04 -7.39 -19.44
N SER A 185 17.55 -6.19 -19.72
CA SER A 185 17.59 -5.59 -21.06
C SER A 185 18.92 -4.89 -21.29
N LYS A 186 19.33 -4.06 -20.33
CA LYS A 186 20.53 -3.24 -20.45
C LYS A 186 21.10 -2.86 -19.09
N HIS A 187 22.41 -2.99 -18.96
CA HIS A 187 23.16 -2.53 -17.79
C HIS A 187 23.52 -1.04 -17.90
N PHE A 188 23.38 -0.28 -16.81
CA PHE A 188 23.93 1.07 -16.69
C PHE A 188 24.70 1.24 -15.38
N GLU A 189 25.38 2.38 -15.24
CA GLU A 189 26.28 2.65 -14.12
C GLU A 189 25.56 2.73 -12.76
N VAL A 190 24.30 3.16 -12.74
CA VAL A 190 23.52 3.38 -11.50
C VAL A 190 22.32 2.43 -11.45
N ASP A 191 21.57 2.34 -12.54
CA ASP A 191 20.33 1.56 -12.63
C ASP A 191 20.31 0.63 -13.86
N ASP A 192 19.95 -0.62 -13.66
CA ASP A 192 19.74 -1.58 -14.73
C ASP A 192 18.32 -1.49 -15.29
N GLU A 193 18.19 -1.53 -16.62
CA GLU A 193 16.90 -1.68 -17.28
C GLU A 193 16.54 -3.17 -17.36
N TRP A 194 15.43 -3.53 -16.73
CA TRP A 194 14.81 -4.85 -16.74
C TRP A 194 13.53 -4.84 -17.58
N ILE A 195 13.24 -5.97 -18.22
CA ILE A 195 11.95 -6.26 -18.83
C ILE A 195 11.23 -7.26 -17.94
N LEU A 196 10.13 -6.83 -17.34
CA LEU A 196 9.15 -7.69 -16.70
C LEU A 196 8.15 -8.15 -17.76
N MET A 197 7.97 -9.46 -17.88
CA MET A 197 7.08 -10.08 -18.85
C MET A 197 6.03 -10.92 -18.14
N VAL A 198 4.76 -10.78 -18.56
CA VAL A 198 3.67 -11.69 -18.20
C VAL A 198 3.04 -12.16 -19.51
N ASN A 199 3.20 -13.46 -19.81
CA ASN A 199 2.91 -14.05 -21.11
C ASN A 199 3.60 -13.26 -22.24
N ASP A 200 2.82 -12.68 -23.17
CA ASP A 200 3.33 -11.88 -24.30
C ASP A 200 3.43 -10.38 -23.99
N THR A 201 3.07 -9.97 -22.77
CA THR A 201 3.03 -8.54 -22.39
C THR A 201 4.26 -8.16 -21.60
N THR A 202 4.77 -6.95 -21.82
CA THR A 202 6.01 -6.49 -21.19
C THR A 202 5.86 -5.12 -20.54
N ALA A 203 6.66 -4.88 -19.50
CA ALA A 203 6.90 -3.60 -18.88
C ALA A 203 8.40 -3.41 -18.70
N LYS A 204 8.88 -2.19 -18.96
CA LYS A 204 10.27 -1.80 -18.66
C LYS A 204 10.35 -1.24 -17.25
N ILE A 205 11.35 -1.67 -16.50
CA ILE A 205 11.56 -1.28 -15.10
C ILE A 205 13.03 -0.95 -14.93
N SER A 206 13.34 0.21 -14.36
CA SER A 206 14.68 0.53 -13.88
C SER A 206 14.80 0.07 -12.43
N LEU A 207 15.78 -0.77 -12.13
CA LEU A 207 16.13 -1.17 -10.77
C LEU A 207 17.60 -0.82 -10.52
N SER A 208 17.93 -0.45 -9.29
CA SER A 208 19.30 -0.11 -8.93
C SER A 208 20.24 -1.31 -9.15
N ASN A 209 21.46 -1.07 -9.63
CA ASN A 209 22.39 -2.12 -10.06
C ASN A 209 22.83 -3.09 -8.93
N ASN A 210 22.64 -2.70 -7.66
CA ASN A 210 22.93 -3.51 -6.49
C ASN A 210 21.72 -4.33 -6.00
N SER A 211 20.54 -4.15 -6.59
CA SER A 211 19.33 -4.88 -6.20
C SER A 211 19.36 -6.30 -6.76
N ILE A 212 18.95 -7.30 -5.97
CA ILE A 212 18.67 -8.63 -6.50
C ILE A 212 17.34 -8.56 -7.28
N PRO A 213 17.38 -8.72 -8.62
CA PRO A 213 16.23 -8.49 -9.48
C PRO A 213 15.28 -9.68 -9.38
N HIS A 214 14.30 -9.55 -8.50
CA HIS A 214 13.21 -10.51 -8.31
C HIS A 214 11.90 -9.75 -8.11
N PHE A 215 10.80 -10.49 -8.11
CA PHE A 215 9.49 -9.97 -7.83
C PHE A 215 8.80 -10.86 -6.80
N LYS A 216 7.84 -10.28 -6.09
CA LYS A 216 6.92 -11.00 -5.21
C LYS A 216 5.53 -10.94 -5.82
N VAL A 217 4.83 -12.07 -5.77
CA VAL A 217 3.42 -12.18 -6.07
C VAL A 217 2.67 -12.01 -4.75
N VAL A 218 1.81 -11.00 -4.71
CA VAL A 218 1.04 -10.61 -3.53
C VAL A 218 -0.43 -10.48 -3.91
N ASP A 219 -1.31 -10.53 -2.92
CA ASP A 219 -2.75 -10.30 -3.09
C ASP A 219 -3.12 -9.08 -2.25
N ALA A 220 -3.04 -7.89 -2.85
CA ALA A 220 -3.29 -6.62 -2.19
C ALA A 220 -4.78 -6.47 -1.81
N ASN A 221 -5.68 -7.11 -2.55
CA ASN A 221 -7.12 -7.07 -2.29
C ASN A 221 -7.83 -8.37 -2.71
N ILE A 222 -8.08 -9.22 -1.71
CA ILE A 222 -8.66 -10.58 -1.89
C ILE A 222 -10.08 -10.61 -2.49
N GLN A 223 -10.72 -9.44 -2.61
CA GLN A 223 -12.08 -9.28 -3.14
C GLN A 223 -12.11 -9.02 -4.64
N ASP A 224 -10.95 -8.83 -5.26
CA ASP A 224 -10.81 -8.74 -6.70
C ASP A 224 -10.08 -9.98 -7.25
N PRO A 225 -10.04 -10.14 -8.58
CA PRO A 225 -9.52 -11.36 -9.17
C PRO A 225 -7.99 -11.30 -9.37
N TYR A 226 -7.34 -10.18 -9.07
CA TYR A 226 -5.96 -9.94 -9.43
C TYR A 226 -5.00 -10.38 -8.32
N PHE A 227 -3.84 -10.86 -8.74
CA PHE A 227 -2.64 -10.75 -7.94
C PHE A 227 -1.79 -9.60 -8.47
N GLU A 228 -0.95 -9.08 -7.60
CA GLU A 228 -0.01 -8.02 -7.90
C GLU A 228 1.42 -8.55 -7.89
N LEU A 229 2.26 -7.88 -8.67
CA LEU A 229 3.69 -8.01 -8.67
C LEU A 229 4.28 -6.84 -7.90
N ALA A 230 5.01 -7.13 -6.84
CA ALA A 230 5.77 -6.18 -6.04
C ALA A 230 7.26 -6.35 -6.34
N LEU A 231 7.89 -5.31 -6.88
CA LEU A 231 9.32 -5.26 -7.17
C LEU A 231 10.00 -4.32 -6.18
N GLU A 232 10.81 -4.88 -5.30
CA GLU A 232 11.52 -4.15 -4.25
C GLU A 232 12.90 -3.72 -4.75
N ASP A 233 13.24 -2.43 -4.57
CA ASP A 233 14.48 -1.81 -5.02
C ASP A 233 15.17 -1.05 -3.89
N THR A 234 16.49 -0.98 -3.94
CA THR A 234 17.32 -0.17 -3.04
C THR A 234 18.28 0.69 -3.84
N ASN A 235 18.11 2.01 -3.76
CA ASN A 235 18.99 2.93 -4.48
C ASN A 235 20.35 3.12 -3.80
N GLU A 236 21.25 3.85 -4.46
CA GLU A 236 22.60 4.16 -3.97
C GLU A 236 22.63 4.91 -2.63
N SER A 237 21.53 5.59 -2.28
CA SER A 237 21.36 6.30 -1.00
C SER A 237 20.70 5.42 0.06
N ALA A 238 20.65 4.09 -0.15
CA ALA A 238 19.97 3.12 0.70
C ALA A 238 18.48 3.41 0.94
N GLN A 239 17.85 4.15 0.02
CA GLN A 239 16.40 4.35 0.06
C GLN A 239 15.72 3.16 -0.60
N HIS A 240 14.69 2.66 0.07
CA HIS A 240 13.95 1.49 -0.37
C HIS A 240 12.65 1.91 -1.04
N SER A 241 12.24 1.20 -2.08
CA SER A 241 10.96 1.40 -2.77
C SER A 241 10.38 0.09 -3.24
N THR A 242 9.06 0.05 -3.42
CA THR A 242 8.34 -1.08 -4.02
C THR A 242 7.50 -0.59 -5.18
N TYR A 243 7.79 -1.09 -6.39
CA TYR A 243 7.00 -0.83 -7.59
C TYR A 243 5.92 -1.91 -7.73
N TYR A 244 4.67 -1.48 -7.92
CA TYR A 244 3.55 -2.41 -8.06
C TYR A 244 3.01 -2.44 -9.48
N TYR A 245 2.68 -3.66 -9.92
CA TYR A 245 2.00 -3.93 -11.19
C TYR A 245 0.92 -4.98 -10.98
N TYR A 246 -0.16 -4.92 -11.76
CA TYR A 246 -1.06 -6.05 -11.94
C TYR A 246 -1.22 -6.38 -13.42
N TYR A 247 -1.60 -7.63 -13.71
CA TYR A 247 -1.90 -8.09 -15.06
C TYR A 247 -3.41 -8.30 -15.20
N ASN A 248 -4.01 -7.65 -16.20
CA ASN A 248 -5.47 -7.70 -16.38
C ASN A 248 -5.95 -8.73 -17.42
N GLY A 249 -5.08 -9.66 -17.85
CA GLY A 249 -5.35 -10.57 -18.98
C GLY A 249 -4.96 -10.03 -20.36
N LYS A 250 -4.54 -8.76 -20.46
CA LYS A 250 -4.17 -8.13 -21.74
C LYS A 250 -2.91 -7.28 -21.68
N ARG A 251 -2.60 -6.71 -20.53
CA ARG A 251 -1.41 -5.87 -20.31
C ARG A 251 -1.04 -5.81 -18.83
N LEU A 252 0.24 -5.54 -18.59
CA LEU A 252 0.73 -5.08 -17.29
C LEU A 252 0.34 -3.62 -17.07
N ILE A 253 -0.14 -3.30 -15.87
CA ILE A 253 -0.57 -1.96 -15.47
C ILE A 253 0.16 -1.60 -14.18
N SER A 254 0.88 -0.48 -14.20
CA SER A 254 1.52 0.07 -13.00
C SER A 254 0.46 0.60 -12.04
N MET A 255 0.60 0.25 -10.77
CA MET A 255 -0.27 0.70 -9.67
C MET A 255 0.32 1.89 -8.90
N GLY A 256 1.55 2.28 -9.24
CA GLY A 256 2.34 3.27 -8.52
C GLY A 256 3.47 2.63 -7.70
N THR A 257 4.16 3.48 -6.96
CA THR A 257 5.32 3.13 -6.13
C THR A 257 5.03 3.49 -4.68
N LEU A 258 5.42 2.62 -3.76
CA LEU A 258 5.41 2.88 -2.32
C LEU A 258 6.84 2.93 -1.81
N ASP A 259 7.12 3.80 -0.83
CA ASP A 259 8.40 3.82 -0.14
C ASP A 259 8.54 2.55 0.74
N GLY A 260 9.77 2.09 0.95
CA GLY A 260 10.07 0.88 1.72
C GLY A 260 9.84 -0.42 0.96
N PHE A 261 10.18 -1.54 1.62
CA PHE A 261 9.85 -2.90 1.18
C PHE A 261 8.46 -3.29 1.68
N THR A 262 7.47 -3.06 0.83
CA THR A 262 6.05 -3.22 1.18
C THR A 262 5.42 -4.48 0.58
N GLY A 263 6.16 -5.26 -0.21
CA GLY A 263 5.71 -6.49 -0.87
C GLY A 263 5.52 -7.68 0.07
N ASN A 264 4.91 -7.49 1.24
CA ASN A 264 4.76 -8.51 2.27
C ASN A 264 3.46 -8.35 3.08
N ALA A 265 3.03 -9.44 3.71
CA ALA A 265 1.79 -9.51 4.48
C ALA A 265 1.74 -8.67 5.77
N GLN A 266 2.86 -8.09 6.23
CA GLN A 266 2.85 -7.15 7.36
C GLN A 266 2.56 -5.71 6.90
N ALA A 267 2.96 -5.37 5.67
CA ALA A 267 2.69 -4.08 5.08
C ALA A 267 1.30 -4.02 4.41
N MET A 268 0.78 -5.13 3.86
CA MET A 268 -0.53 -5.18 3.19
C MET A 268 -1.56 -5.99 3.95
N ASP A 269 -2.77 -5.44 4.12
CA ASP A 269 -3.86 -6.10 4.85
C ASP A 269 -4.71 -7.05 3.98
N GLY A 270 -4.55 -6.99 2.65
CA GLY A 270 -5.30 -7.80 1.70
C GLY A 270 -6.73 -7.31 1.48
N GLN A 271 -7.05 -6.11 1.95
CA GLN A 271 -8.33 -5.41 1.78
C GLN A 271 -8.14 -4.12 0.95
N GLY A 272 -7.06 -4.05 0.17
CA GLY A 272 -6.68 -2.89 -0.61
C GLY A 272 -6.03 -1.78 0.22
N THR A 273 -5.51 -2.07 1.41
CA THR A 273 -4.73 -1.11 2.21
C THR A 273 -3.29 -1.61 2.40
N ALA A 274 -2.34 -0.68 2.29
CA ALA A 274 -0.94 -0.89 2.59
C ALA A 274 -0.42 0.19 3.56
N VAL A 275 0.58 -0.15 4.37
CA VAL A 275 1.36 0.83 5.14
C VAL A 275 2.75 0.98 4.53
N SER A 276 3.20 2.22 4.39
CA SER A 276 4.49 2.56 3.80
C SER A 276 5.20 3.65 4.63
N PRO A 277 6.52 3.54 4.88
CA PRO A 277 7.29 4.59 5.52
C PRO A 277 7.22 5.90 4.75
N ARG A 278 7.18 7.01 5.47
CA ARG A 278 7.32 8.35 4.90
C ARG A 278 8.25 9.16 5.76
N GLN A 279 9.08 9.96 5.11
CA GLN A 279 9.93 10.93 5.76
C GLN A 279 9.21 12.28 5.85
N ALA A 280 9.24 12.90 7.03
CA ALA A 280 8.80 14.27 7.23
C ALA A 280 9.98 15.18 7.54
N TYR A 281 9.84 16.44 7.14
CA TYR A 281 10.87 17.47 7.28
C TYR A 281 10.35 18.79 7.84
N ASP A 282 9.03 18.98 7.89
CA ASP A 282 8.41 20.26 8.24
C ASP A 282 8.91 20.77 9.60
N PHE A 283 8.84 19.91 10.61
CA PHE A 283 9.22 20.23 11.98
C PHE A 283 10.59 19.72 12.37
N GLN A 284 11.00 18.56 11.85
CA GLN A 284 12.33 17.98 11.97
C GLN A 284 12.35 16.74 11.06
N CYS A 285 13.53 16.17 10.80
CA CYS A 285 13.63 14.86 10.17
C CYS A 285 13.12 13.78 11.11
N TRP A 286 12.17 12.99 10.62
CA TRP A 286 11.67 11.78 11.26
C TRP A 286 10.84 10.98 10.26
N PHE A 287 10.55 9.73 10.59
CA PHE A 287 9.76 8.84 9.75
C PHE A 287 8.49 8.40 10.45
N TYR A 288 7.43 8.23 9.66
CA TYR A 288 6.15 7.71 10.11
C TYR A 288 5.62 6.68 9.11
N LEU A 289 4.62 5.90 9.53
CA LEU A 289 3.92 4.98 8.63
C LEU A 289 2.67 5.65 8.09
N GLU A 290 2.61 5.78 6.77
CA GLU A 290 1.46 6.30 6.04
C GLU A 290 0.59 5.15 5.52
N ASN A 291 -0.73 5.35 5.53
CA ASN A 291 -1.66 4.43 4.89
C ASN A 291 -1.81 4.77 3.41
N TYR A 292 -1.85 3.75 2.58
CA TYR A 292 -2.21 3.80 1.17
C TYR A 292 -3.42 2.92 0.92
N LYS A 293 -4.31 3.36 0.04
CA LYS A 293 -5.49 2.60 -0.38
C LYS A 293 -5.53 2.46 -1.89
N LEU A 294 -5.99 1.31 -2.36
CA LEU A 294 -6.34 1.14 -3.78
C LEU A 294 -7.57 1.97 -4.10
N ASP A 295 -7.48 2.77 -5.16
CA ASP A 295 -8.63 3.44 -5.76
C ASP A 295 -9.42 2.51 -6.69
N SER A 296 -10.50 3.02 -7.28
CA SER A 296 -11.34 2.25 -8.20
C SER A 296 -10.64 1.84 -9.51
N ASN A 297 -9.46 2.40 -9.79
CA ASN A 297 -8.62 2.05 -10.95
C ASN A 297 -7.47 1.12 -10.56
N HIS A 298 -7.49 0.58 -9.33
CA HIS A 298 -6.46 -0.30 -8.81
C HIS A 298 -5.10 0.41 -8.61
N LEU A 299 -5.11 1.72 -8.38
CA LEU A 299 -3.91 2.50 -8.15
C LEU A 299 -3.76 2.84 -6.67
N TRP A 300 -2.53 2.78 -6.16
CA TRP A 300 -2.23 3.22 -4.80
C TRP A 300 -2.44 4.74 -4.66
N LYS A 301 -3.19 5.13 -3.62
CA LYS A 301 -3.42 6.52 -3.23
C LYS A 301 -3.10 6.70 -1.76
N GLU A 302 -2.44 7.80 -1.45
CA GLU A 302 -2.24 8.23 -0.06
C GLU A 302 -3.58 8.38 0.64
N ALA A 303 -3.66 7.88 1.87
CA ALA A 303 -4.80 7.99 2.76
C ALA A 303 -4.32 8.57 4.10
N PRO A 304 -3.98 9.87 4.12
CA PRO A 304 -3.33 10.48 5.27
C PRO A 304 -4.16 10.38 6.54
N ALA A 305 -3.51 10.02 7.64
CA ALA A 305 -4.05 10.08 8.98
C ALA A 305 -4.12 11.54 9.48
N ASP A 306 -4.96 11.77 10.48
CA ASP A 306 -5.08 13.07 11.14
C ASP A 306 -3.81 13.47 11.92
N PHE A 307 -2.99 12.48 12.29
CA PHE A 307 -1.78 12.69 13.07
C PHE A 307 -0.87 11.46 13.02
N TYR A 308 0.43 11.70 12.92
CA TYR A 308 1.47 10.69 13.06
C TYR A 308 2.21 10.92 14.37
N PRO A 309 2.41 9.88 15.20
CA PRO A 309 3.14 9.99 16.46
C PRO A 309 4.63 9.77 16.26
N MET A 310 5.45 10.62 16.88
CA MET A 310 6.89 10.42 16.99
C MET A 310 7.23 9.71 18.29
N GLU A 311 7.84 8.53 18.19
CA GLU A 311 8.23 7.72 19.35
C GLU A 311 9.70 7.30 19.26
N PRO A 312 10.55 7.65 20.25
CA PRO A 312 10.24 8.50 21.40
C PRO A 312 10.13 10.00 21.03
N PRO A 313 9.38 10.80 21.80
CA PRO A 313 9.35 12.25 21.62
C PRO A 313 10.75 12.89 21.70
N THR A 314 11.03 13.83 20.79
CA THR A 314 12.32 14.55 20.76
C THR A 314 12.28 15.79 21.65
N PRO A 315 13.23 15.99 22.58
CA PRO A 315 13.30 17.22 23.36
C PRO A 315 13.86 18.38 22.53
N TRP A 316 13.18 19.52 22.58
CA TRP A 316 13.60 20.79 21.98
C TRP A 316 13.70 21.86 23.06
N VAL A 317 14.66 22.77 22.92
CA VAL A 317 14.77 23.97 23.75
C VAL A 317 14.35 25.18 22.94
N ALA A 318 13.34 25.92 23.42
CA ALA A 318 12.83 27.09 22.72
C ALA A 318 13.87 28.23 22.69
N LYS A 319 14.15 28.79 21.51
CA LYS A 319 15.01 29.98 21.34
C LYS A 319 14.21 31.28 21.26
N VAL A 320 12.94 31.17 20.85
CA VAL A 320 12.00 32.27 20.72
C VAL A 320 10.74 32.01 21.54
N ARG A 321 9.99 33.06 21.85
CA ARG A 321 8.70 32.95 22.51
C ARG A 321 7.63 32.62 21.46
N PHE A 322 6.84 31.57 21.67
CA PHE A 322 5.79 31.17 20.71
C PHE A 322 4.53 30.64 21.42
N PRO A 323 3.35 30.72 20.79
CA PRO A 323 2.13 30.15 21.34
C PRO A 323 1.99 28.67 20.96
N ILE A 324 1.41 27.87 21.85
CA ILE A 324 0.79 26.59 21.52
C ILE A 324 -0.73 26.73 21.51
N TYR A 325 -1.39 26.00 20.62
CA TYR A 325 -2.82 26.10 20.37
C TYR A 325 -3.60 24.90 20.93
N LYS A 326 -4.87 25.13 21.29
CA LYS A 326 -5.76 24.09 21.85
C LYS A 326 -6.14 23.01 20.83
N THR A 327 -6.26 23.40 19.56
CA THR A 327 -6.78 22.54 18.49
C THR A 327 -5.93 22.72 17.24
N SER A 328 -5.66 21.61 16.53
CA SER A 328 -4.93 21.62 15.26
C SER A 328 -5.58 22.58 14.26
N GLY A 329 -4.77 23.37 13.56
CA GLY A 329 -5.21 24.34 12.55
C GLY A 329 -6.00 25.55 13.05
N LYS A 330 -6.17 25.73 14.37
CA LYS A 330 -6.87 26.89 14.95
C LYS A 330 -5.92 27.77 15.76
N GLN A 331 -6.14 29.08 15.73
CA GLN A 331 -5.34 30.06 16.46
C GLN A 331 -5.83 30.32 17.90
N ASP A 332 -6.57 29.37 18.49
CA ASP A 332 -7.02 29.44 19.88
C ASP A 332 -5.86 29.11 20.82
N ILE A 333 -5.17 30.15 21.31
CA ILE A 333 -3.98 30.00 22.17
C ILE A 333 -4.35 29.24 23.45
N LEU A 334 -3.59 28.17 23.72
CA LEU A 334 -3.62 27.43 24.98
C LEU A 334 -2.65 28.04 25.99
N LYS A 335 -1.39 28.23 25.58
CA LYS A 335 -0.31 28.71 26.44
C LYS A 335 0.81 29.31 25.59
N TRP A 336 1.65 30.15 26.20
CA TRP A 336 2.87 30.64 25.59
C TRP A 336 4.07 29.90 26.17
N VAL A 337 4.99 29.49 25.31
CA VAL A 337 6.27 28.90 25.66
C VAL A 337 7.31 30.01 25.65
N ALA A 338 8.10 30.11 26.72
CA ALA A 338 9.16 31.11 26.84
C ALA A 338 10.50 30.59 26.29
N PRO A 339 11.41 31.47 25.81
CA PRO A 339 12.77 31.08 25.48
C PRO A 339 13.46 30.39 26.67
N GLY A 340 14.20 29.32 26.41
CA GLY A 340 14.86 28.48 27.40
C GLY A 340 14.00 27.34 27.94
N GLU A 341 12.69 27.31 27.68
CA GLU A 341 11.84 26.19 28.10
C GLU A 341 12.06 24.96 27.21
N THR A 342 12.09 23.77 27.83
CA THR A 342 12.11 22.48 27.14
C THR A 342 10.71 22.03 26.79
N VAL A 343 10.49 21.65 25.54
CA VAL A 343 9.29 20.99 25.03
C VAL A 343 9.66 19.67 24.36
N TYR A 344 8.71 18.76 24.19
CA TYR A 344 8.93 17.46 23.56
C TYR A 344 8.05 17.36 22.33
N PHE A 345 8.64 17.22 21.14
CA PHE A 345 7.91 17.00 19.90
C PHE A 345 7.31 15.62 19.87
N LEU A 346 5.98 15.56 19.70
CA LEU A 346 5.20 14.33 19.71
C LEU A 346 4.86 13.82 18.30
N GLY A 347 5.26 14.53 17.25
CA GLY A 347 4.88 14.25 15.87
C GLY A 347 3.99 15.33 15.25
N GLY A 348 3.43 15.05 14.08
CA GLY A 348 2.67 16.02 13.29
C GLY A 348 1.82 15.37 12.20
N ASP A 349 1.31 16.19 11.29
CA ASP A 349 0.52 15.77 10.14
C ASP A 349 1.08 16.28 8.81
N THR A 350 0.43 15.90 7.70
CA THR A 350 0.80 16.33 6.34
C THR A 350 0.40 17.77 6.01
N LYS A 351 -0.28 18.47 6.94
CA LYS A 351 -0.73 19.86 6.81
C LYS A 351 0.16 20.84 7.57
N LYS A 352 1.30 20.36 8.07
CA LYS A 352 2.28 21.13 8.86
C LYS A 352 1.73 21.59 10.20
N TYR A 353 0.89 20.75 10.82
CA TYR A 353 0.48 20.88 12.20
C TYR A 353 1.24 19.86 13.06
N GLY A 354 1.96 20.35 14.06
CA GLY A 354 2.77 19.56 14.98
C GLY A 354 2.15 19.56 16.37
N LYS A 355 2.43 18.54 17.16
CA LYS A 355 2.03 18.49 18.57
C LYS A 355 3.27 18.44 19.45
N ILE A 356 3.27 19.23 20.52
CA ILE A 356 4.33 19.23 21.52
C ILE A 356 3.77 18.99 22.91
N LYS A 357 4.61 18.49 23.81
CA LYS A 357 4.35 18.33 25.24
C LYS A 357 5.32 19.21 26.04
N MET A 358 4.81 19.91 27.04
CA MET A 358 5.62 20.69 27.98
C MET A 358 6.08 19.82 29.17
N ALA A 359 7.03 20.33 29.96
CA ALA A 359 7.52 19.63 31.16
C ALA A 359 6.43 19.34 32.21
N ASP A 360 5.41 20.19 32.30
CA ASP A 360 4.25 20.00 33.19
C ASP A 360 3.22 18.98 32.66
N GLY A 361 3.48 18.36 31.50
CA GLY A 361 2.59 17.39 30.85
C GLY A 361 1.54 18.02 29.93
N THR A 362 1.42 19.35 29.88
CA THR A 362 0.50 20.04 28.96
C THR A 362 0.85 19.71 27.52
N THR A 363 -0.13 19.36 26.70
CA THR A 363 0.06 19.16 25.25
C THR A 363 -0.67 20.24 24.47
N GLY A 364 -0.07 20.69 23.39
CA GLY A 364 -0.67 21.68 22.50
C GLY A 364 -0.11 21.57 21.09
N TRP A 365 -0.80 22.25 20.17
CA TRP A 365 -0.46 22.24 18.76
C TRP A 365 0.45 23.43 18.40
N ILE A 366 1.35 23.20 17.46
CA ILE A 366 2.13 24.19 16.75
C ILE A 366 1.84 24.05 15.26
N GLN A 367 2.08 25.11 14.49
CA GLN A 367 1.82 25.07 13.05
C GLN A 367 2.83 25.93 12.30
N LEU A 368 3.15 25.52 11.07
CA LEU A 368 4.03 26.26 10.19
C LEU A 368 3.28 26.96 9.08
N GLU A 369 3.71 28.17 8.76
CA GLU A 369 3.27 28.92 7.59
C GLU A 369 4.53 29.49 6.91
N ASN A 370 4.75 29.12 5.64
CA ASN A 370 5.95 29.55 4.88
C ASN A 370 7.27 29.31 5.63
N HIS A 371 7.43 28.12 6.22
CA HIS A 371 8.59 27.70 7.05
C HIS A 371 8.74 28.43 8.39
N LYS A 372 7.84 29.35 8.73
CA LYS A 372 7.85 30.08 10.00
C LYS A 372 6.92 29.45 11.02
N LEU A 373 7.33 29.51 12.29
CA LEU A 373 6.49 29.08 13.40
C LEU A 373 5.37 30.11 13.64
N SER A 374 4.11 29.70 13.51
CA SER A 374 2.95 30.58 13.68
C SER A 374 2.91 31.26 15.04
N GLY A 375 2.70 32.58 15.03
CA GLY A 375 2.79 33.44 16.22
C GLY A 375 4.19 34.03 16.44
N THR A 376 5.11 33.80 15.50
CA THR A 376 6.46 34.39 15.42
C THR A 376 6.76 34.80 13.98
N ASP A 377 7.80 35.62 13.78
CA ASP A 377 8.37 35.91 12.44
C ASP A 377 9.58 35.03 12.10
N THR A 378 9.86 34.03 12.93
CA THR A 378 11.09 33.23 12.92
C THR A 378 10.90 31.95 12.11
N ASP A 379 11.90 31.61 11.29
CA ASP A 379 11.97 30.33 10.58
C ASP A 379 12.08 29.18 11.59
N ILE A 380 11.46 28.05 11.31
CA ILE A 380 11.47 26.88 12.20
C ILE A 380 12.90 26.42 12.53
N ASN A 381 13.86 26.63 11.62
CA ASN A 381 15.29 26.34 11.79
C ASN A 381 15.96 27.17 12.88
N ASP A 382 15.41 28.34 13.21
CA ASP A 382 15.94 29.23 14.23
C ASP A 382 15.12 29.21 15.54
N CYS A 383 14.00 28.49 15.58
CA CYS A 383 13.08 28.50 16.71
C CYS A 383 13.51 27.62 17.89
N PHE A 384 14.31 26.57 17.64
CA PHE A 384 14.60 25.53 18.63
C PHE A 384 16.04 25.01 18.53
N ASP A 385 16.65 24.70 19.68
CA ASP A 385 17.80 23.81 19.75
C ASP A 385 17.34 22.36 19.97
N GLY A 386 18.11 21.36 19.49
CA GLY A 386 17.83 19.93 19.70
C GLY A 386 16.91 19.27 18.68
N ARG A 387 16.53 19.97 17.60
CA ARG A 387 15.82 19.36 16.46
C ARG A 387 16.70 18.35 15.74
N LEU A 388 16.10 17.25 15.28
CA LEU A 388 16.76 16.31 14.38
C LEU A 388 16.74 16.90 12.97
N LEU A 389 17.86 17.47 12.51
CA LEU A 389 17.99 17.97 11.14
C LEU A 389 18.91 17.02 10.39
N TYR A 390 18.54 16.64 9.17
CA TYR A 390 19.48 15.93 8.30
C TYR A 390 20.68 16.84 8.01
N GLY A 391 21.88 16.26 8.07
CA GLY A 391 23.14 16.92 7.70
C GLY A 391 23.40 16.86 6.21
#